data_AF-A0A5K1A052-F1
#
_entry.id   AF-A0A5K1A052-F1
#
_cell.length_a   1.000
_cell.length_b   1.000
_cell.length_c   1.000
_cell.angle_alpha   90.00
_cell.angle_beta   90.00
_cell.angle_gamma   90.00
#
_symmetry.space_group_name_H-M   'P 1'
#
loop_
_entity.id
_entity.type
_entity.pdbx_description
1 polymer ?
#
loop_
_entity_poly.entity_id
_entity_poly.type
_entity_poly.pdbx_seq_one_letter_code
_entity_poly.pdbx_strand_id
1 'polypeptide(L)' 'LGQHGYGEEALNLFEQMLHEGIEPDRITFLTVLSVCSHAGLVEEGCKYFKSMGKDYGIKA' A
#
# COMPACT_ATOMS: atom_id res chain seq x y z
N LEU A 1 17.95 15.46 5.63
CA LEU A 1 17.33 14.85 6.83
C LEU A 1 15.83 14.73 6.54
N GLY A 2 15.29 13.51 6.51
CA GLY A 2 13.84 13.28 6.38
C GLY A 2 13.40 12.50 5.13
N GLN A 3 13.79 11.22 5.01
CA GLN A 3 13.11 10.25 4.12
C GLN A 3 12.63 9.01 4.90
N HIS A 4 12.58 9.06 6.22
CA HIS A 4 12.25 7.89 7.07
C HIS A 4 10.83 7.93 7.65
N GLY A 5 9.92 8.79 7.17
CA GLY A 5 8.56 8.93 7.74
C GLY A 5 7.42 8.78 6.72
N TYR A 6 7.59 9.27 5.49
CA TYR A 6 6.51 9.28 4.50
C TYR A 6 6.04 7.88 4.07
N GLY A 7 6.91 6.87 4.18
CA GLY A 7 6.56 5.49 3.89
C GLY A 7 5.49 4.95 4.84
N GLU A 8 5.75 5.05 6.14
CA GLU A 8 4.82 4.62 7.18
C GLU A 8 3.54 5.47 7.18
N GLU A 9 3.63 6.78 6.97
CA GLU A 9 2.46 7.66 6.86
C GLU A 9 1.54 7.26 5.70
N ALA A 10 2.09 6.96 4.52
CA ALA A 10 1.30 6.51 3.38
C ALA A 10 0.61 5.16 3.65
N LEU A 11 1.28 4.24 4.36
CA LEU A 11 0.66 2.98 4.78
C LEU A 11 -0.44 3.18 5.81
N ASN A 12 -0.24 4.09 6.77
CA ASN A 12 -1.27 4.43 7.75
C ASN A 12 -2.51 5.02 7.07
N LEU A 13 -2.34 5.90 6.07
CA LEU A 13 -3.45 6.43 5.28
C LEU A 13 -4.16 5.35 4.48
N PHE A 14 -3.41 4.40 3.90
CA PHE A 14 -3.98 3.26 3.20
C PHE A 14 -4.79 2.37 4.14
N GLU A 15 -4.26 2.01 5.31
CA GLU A 15 -4.99 1.20 6.29
C GLU A 15 -6.22 1.94 6.85
N GLN A 16 -6.14 3.27 7.02
CA GLN A 16 -7.30 4.08 7.39
C GLN A 16 -8.39 4.03 6.30
N MET A 17 -8.03 4.18 5.03
CA MET A 17 -8.94 4.03 3.89
C MET A 17 -9.68 2.67 3.94
N LEU A 18 -8.95 1.58 4.24
CA LEU A 18 -9.55 0.26 4.40
C LEU A 18 -10.49 0.18 5.60
N HIS A 19 -10.11 0.77 6.73
CA HIS A 19 -10.93 0.80 7.95
C HIS A 19 -12.24 1.56 7.76
N GLU A 20 -12.22 2.62 6.94
CA GLU A 20 -13.40 3.39 6.56
C GLU A 20 -14.27 2.67 5.51
N GLY A 21 -13.87 1.47 5.06
CA GLY A 21 -14.59 0.68 4.07
C GLY A 21 -14.47 1.23 2.65
N ILE A 22 -13.49 2.09 2.38
CA ILE A 22 -13.24 2.65 1.06
C ILE A 22 -12.41 1.63 0.27
N GLU A 23 -12.93 1.21 -0.88
CA GLU A 23 -12.29 0.20 -1.71
C GLU A 23 -11.07 0.77 -2.47
N PRO A 24 -9.87 0.21 -2.29
CA PRO A 24 -8.69 0.59 -3.04
C PRO A 24 -8.79 0.13 -4.49
N ASP A 25 -8.38 1.00 -5.42
CA ASP A 25 -8.29 0.66 -6.82
C ASP A 25 -6.85 0.28 -7.23
N ARG A 26 -6.67 0.00 -8.52
CA ARG A 26 -5.36 -0.31 -9.11
C ARG A 26 -4.32 0.78 -8.80
N ILE A 27 -4.69 2.04 -8.91
CA ILE A 27 -3.77 3.16 -8.74
C ILE A 27 -3.36 3.26 -7.27
N THR A 28 -4.31 3.12 -6.34
CA THR A 28 -4.04 3.08 -4.90
C THR A 28 -3.00 2.01 -4.56
N PHE A 29 -3.17 0.78 -5.05
CA PHE A 29 -2.20 -0.30 -4.83
C PHE A 29 -0.84 0.00 -5.44
N LEU A 30 -0.78 0.51 -6.68
CA LEU A 30 0.49 0.85 -7.31
C LEU A 30 1.24 1.95 -6.55
N THR A 31 0.52 2.94 -6.02
CA THR A 31 1.09 3.99 -5.17
C THR A 31 1.68 3.39 -3.88
N VAL A 32 0.92 2.54 -3.18
CA VAL A 32 1.40 1.86 -1.96
C VAL A 32 2.63 1.01 -2.23
N LEU A 33 2.62 0.23 -3.31
CA LEU A 33 3.75 -0.62 -3.70
C LEU A 33 4.99 0.19 -4.06
N SER A 34 4.82 1.32 -4.76
CA SER A 34 5.91 2.24 -5.07
C SER A 34 6.52 2.81 -3.79
N VAL A 35 5.69 3.25 -2.85
CA VAL A 35 6.14 3.75 -1.54
C VAL A 35 6.89 2.66 -0.77
N CYS A 36 6.35 1.43 -0.70
CA CYS A 36 7.03 0.32 -0.06
C CYS A 36 8.41 0.04 -0.67
N SER A 37 8.51 0.11 -2.00
CA SER A 37 9.78 -0.09 -2.70
C SER A 37 10.80 1.00 -2.38
N HIS A 38 10.38 2.26 -2.23
CA HIS A 38 11.27 3.37 -1.89
C HIS A 38 11.65 3.39 -0.42
N ALA A 39 10.74 2.99 0.48
CA ALA A 39 10.95 2.97 1.92
C ALA A 39 11.65 1.70 2.43
N GLY A 40 11.85 0.69 1.58
CA GLY A 40 12.42 -0.60 1.97
C GLY A 40 11.46 -1.50 2.76
N LEU A 41 10.15 -1.21 2.70
CA LEU A 41 9.08 -1.94 3.39
C LEU A 41 8.64 -3.17 2.57
N VAL A 42 9.57 -4.13 2.44
CA VAL A 42 9.40 -5.28 1.54
C VAL A 42 8.27 -6.20 1.99
N GLU A 43 8.11 -6.41 3.30
CA GLU A 43 7.08 -7.29 3.86
C GLU A 43 5.67 -6.74 3.59
N GLU A 44 5.48 -5.45 3.83
CA GLU A 44 4.25 -4.71 3.59
C GLU A 44 3.93 -4.67 2.10
N GLY A 45 4.93 -4.36 1.25
CA GLY A 45 4.77 -4.41 -0.20
C GLY A 45 4.28 -5.79 -0.68
N CYS A 46 4.86 -6.88 -0.15
CA CYS A 46 4.43 -8.23 -0.48
C CYS A 46 3.02 -8.57 0.05
N LYS A 47 2.67 -8.11 1.26
CA LYS A 47 1.32 -8.24 1.83
C LYS A 47 0.29 -7.59 0.91
N TYR A 48 0.50 -6.33 0.55
CA TYR A 48 -0.45 -5.58 -0.26
C TYR A 48 -0.55 -6.11 -1.69
N PHE A 49 0.57 -6.49 -2.32
CA PHE A 49 0.57 -7.11 -3.65
C PHE A 49 -0.26 -8.40 -3.69
N LYS A 50 -0.17 -9.24 -2.65
CA LYS A 50 -0.99 -10.46 -2.55
C LYS A 50 -2.47 -10.13 -2.36
N SER A 51 -2.81 -9.17 -1.49
CA SER A 51 -4.19 -8.75 -1.25
C SER A 51 -4.85 -8.16 -2.50
N MET A 52 -4.10 -7.40 -3.30
CA MET A 52 -4.54 -6.78 -4.55
C MET A 52 -5.21 -7.79 -5.48
N GLY A 53 -4.59 -8.96 -5.66
CA GLY A 53 -5.15 -10.05 -6.48
C GLY A 53 -6.17 -10.92 -5.74
N LYS A 54 -5.90 -11.26 -4.47
CA LYS A 54 -6.71 -12.23 -3.71
C LYS A 54 -8.03 -11.66 -3.22
N ASP A 55 -7.99 -10.45 -2.67
CA ASP A 55 -9.10 -9.85 -1.94
C ASP A 55 -9.86 -8.83 -2.81
N TYR A 56 -9.18 -8.17 -3.75
CA TYR A 56 -9.76 -7.15 -4.64
C TYR A 56 -9.87 -7.56 -6.11
N GLY A 57 -9.31 -8.71 -6.51
CA GLY A 57 -9.36 -9.19 -7.89
C GLY A 57 -8.61 -8.32 -8.91
N ILE A 58 -7.74 -7.42 -8.43
CA ILE A 58 -6.97 -6.50 -9.27
C ILE A 58 -5.70 -7.20 -9.72
N LYS A 59 -5.51 -7.30 -11.04
CA LYS A 59 -4.30 -7.87 -11.63
C LYS A 59 -3.18 -6.85 -11.64
N ALA A 60 -1.95 -7.27 -11.36
CA ALA A 60 -0.74 -6.45 -11.58
C ALA A 60 -0.70 -5.92 -13.02
#